data_AF-A0AAI9DTW2-F1
#
_entry.id   AF-A0AAI9DTW2-F1
#
_cell.length_a   1.000
_cell.length_b   1.000
_cell.length_c   1.000
_cell.angle_alpha   90.00
_cell.angle_beta   90.00
_cell.angle_gamma   90.00
#
_symmetry.space_group_name_H-M   'P 1'
#
loop_
_entity.id
_entity.type
_entity.pdbx_description
1 polymer ?
#
loop_
_entity_poly.entity_id
_entity_poly.type
_entity_poly.pdbx_seq_one_letter_code
_entity_poly.pdbx_strand_id
1 'polypeptide(L)' 'MATGSRNNKSQQIVSRVPLELIGELEKVKEEGESTAGFVVASIKGEIKRRQRKKAKDEEKN' A
#
# COMPACT_ATOMS: atom_id res chain seq x y z
N MET A 1 -0.92 25.54 -2.65
CA MET A 1 -1.93 25.17 -3.67
C MET A 1 -2.21 23.69 -3.57
N ALA A 2 -3.47 23.27 -3.43
CA ALA A 2 -3.84 21.88 -3.64
C ALA A 2 -3.78 21.62 -5.15
N THR A 3 -2.78 20.88 -5.62
CA THR A 3 -2.88 20.25 -6.93
C THR A 3 -3.98 19.19 -6.82
N GLY A 4 -4.79 18.97 -7.86
CA GLY A 4 -6.02 18.17 -7.77
C GLY A 4 -5.86 16.75 -7.19
N SER A 5 -4.64 16.22 -7.08
CA SER A 5 -4.32 14.92 -6.51
C SER A 5 -3.69 14.94 -5.11
N ARG A 6 -3.39 16.11 -4.52
CA ARG A 6 -2.70 16.23 -3.23
C ARG A 6 -3.37 17.24 -2.30
N ASN A 7 -3.62 16.83 -1.05
CA ASN A 7 -3.99 17.75 0.03
C ASN A 7 -2.95 17.69 1.18
N ASN A 8 -3.23 18.38 2.28
CA ASN A 8 -2.34 18.44 3.45
C ASN A 8 -2.17 17.11 4.19
N LYS A 9 -3.02 16.10 3.92
CA LYS A 9 -3.06 14.82 4.62
C LYS A 9 -2.82 13.60 3.72
N SER A 10 -2.96 13.73 2.41
CA SER A 10 -2.99 12.59 1.48
C SER A 10 -2.66 12.98 0.04
N GLN A 11 -2.22 11.97 -0.71
CA GLN A 11 -1.97 12.03 -2.16
C GLN A 11 -2.74 10.88 -2.80
N GLN A 12 -3.53 11.19 -3.83
CA GLN A 12 -4.16 10.17 -4.67
C GLN A 12 -3.11 9.55 -5.59
N ILE A 13 -3.09 8.22 -5.63
CA ILE A 13 -2.26 7.41 -6.53
C ILE A 13 -3.23 6.64 -7.43
N VAL A 14 -3.10 6.79 -8.74
CA VAL A 14 -3.96 6.11 -9.73
C VAL A 14 -3.11 5.18 -10.56
N SER A 15 -3.47 3.90 -10.55
CA SER A 15 -2.86 2.87 -11.40
C SER A 15 -3.92 1.84 -11.77
N ARG A 16 -3.75 1.16 -12.91
CA ARG A 16 -4.61 0.04 -13.29
C ARG A 16 -4.11 -1.23 -12.59
N VAL A 17 -5.03 -1.96 -11.95
CA VAL A 17 -4.76 -3.24 -11.31
C VAL A 17 -5.44 -4.34 -12.15
N PRO A 18 -4.72 -5.42 -12.52
CA PRO A 18 -5.32 -6.58 -13.18
C PRO A 18 -6.52 -7.15 -12.42
N LEU A 19 -7.55 -7.59 -13.17
CA LEU A 19 -8.78 -8.13 -12.58
C LEU A 19 -8.53 -9.39 -11.74
N GLU A 20 -7.55 -10.21 -12.11
CA GLU A 20 -7.17 -11.40 -11.34
C GLU A 20 -6.72 -11.03 -9.92
N LEU A 21 -5.89 -10.00 -9.78
CA LEU A 21 -5.45 -9.49 -8.47
C LEU A 21 -6.60 -8.88 -7.68
N ILE A 22 -7.58 -8.25 -8.33
CA ILE A 22 -8.79 -7.79 -7.66
C ILE A 22 -9.59 -8.98 -7.13
N GLY A 23 -9.71 -10.04 -7.92
CA GLY A 23 -10.36 -11.28 -7.50
C GLY A 23 -9.68 -11.96 -6.32
N GLU A 24 -8.34 -11.95 -6.27
CA GLU A 24 -7.58 -12.45 -5.11
C GLU A 24 -7.75 -11.57 -3.88
N LEU A 25 -7.69 -10.25 -4.06
CA LEU A 25 -7.89 -9.27 -2.99
C LEU A 25 -9.23 -9.46 -2.29
N GLU A 26 -10.32 -9.63 -3.04
CA GLU A 26 -11.65 -9.81 -2.43
C GLU A 26 -11.79 -11.15 -1.67
N LYS A 27 -10.98 -12.17 -2.00
CA LYS A 27 -10.98 -13.45 -1.26
C LYS A 27 -10.27 -13.37 0.09
N VAL A 28 -9.31 -12.46 0.24
CA VAL A 28 -8.47 -12.35 1.44
C VAL A 28 -8.83 -11.17 2.34
N LYS A 29 -9.73 -10.28 1.87
CA LYS A 29 -10.24 -9.17 2.68
C LYS A 29 -10.95 -9.68 3.93
N GLU A 30 -10.72 -8.98 5.03
CA GLU A 30 -11.42 -9.24 6.27
C GLU A 30 -12.87 -8.72 6.20
N GLU A 31 -13.76 -9.26 7.04
CA GLU A 31 -15.14 -8.80 7.11
C GLU A 31 -15.20 -7.32 7.51
N GLY A 32 -15.90 -6.52 6.69
CA GLY A 32 -15.99 -5.07 6.88
C GLY A 32 -14.78 -4.27 6.39
N GLU A 33 -13.74 -4.92 5.85
CA GLU A 33 -12.59 -4.22 5.28
C GLU A 33 -12.93 -3.57 3.93
N SER A 34 -12.56 -2.30 3.76
CA SER A 34 -12.66 -1.63 2.45
C SER A 34 -11.46 -1.92 1.58
N THR A 35 -11.64 -1.98 0.26
CA THR A 35 -10.53 -2.15 -0.70
C THR A 35 -9.46 -1.07 -0.56
N ALA A 36 -9.86 0.18 -0.26
CA ALA A 36 -8.92 1.26 0.05
C ALA A 36 -8.13 0.99 1.34
N GLY A 37 -8.80 0.48 2.39
CA GLY A 37 -8.17 0.05 3.64
C GLY A 37 -7.11 -1.02 3.41
N PHE A 38 -7.47 -2.06 2.65
CA PHE A 38 -6.57 -3.15 2.26
C PHE A 38 -5.34 -2.64 1.52
N VAL A 39 -5.52 -1.77 0.52
CA VAL A 39 -4.41 -1.19 -0.25
C VAL A 39 -3.49 -0.35 0.64
N VAL A 40 -4.04 0.47 1.53
CA VAL A 40 -3.23 1.28 2.47
C VAL A 40 -2.45 0.39 3.43
N ALA A 41 -3.07 -0.67 3.96
CA ALA A 41 -2.42 -1.64 4.85
C ALA A 41 -1.27 -2.36 4.12
N SER A 42 -1.52 -2.80 2.88
CA SER A 42 -0.53 -3.46 2.01
C SER A 42 0.68 -2.58 1.74
N ILE A 43 0.46 -1.30 1.38
CA ILE A 43 1.54 -0.32 1.15
C ILE A 43 2.37 -0.14 2.43
N LYS A 44 1.72 0.03 3.60
CA LYS A 44 2.42 0.16 4.89
C LYS A 44 3.26 -1.07 5.22
N GLY A 45 2.72 -2.27 4.98
CA GLY A 45 3.41 -3.54 5.18
C GLY A 45 4.68 -3.65 4.34
N GLU A 46 4.57 -3.30 3.06
CA GLU A 46 5.69 -3.35 2.11
C GLU A 46 6.79 -2.33 2.45
N ILE A 47 6.42 -1.11 2.86
CA ILE A 47 7.38 -0.09 3.34
C ILE A 47 8.18 -0.65 4.52
N LYS A 48 7.49 -1.18 5.55
CA LYS A 48 8.16 -1.76 6.72
C LYS A 48 9.04 -2.94 6.37
N ARG A 49 8.64 -3.79 5.40
CA ARG A 49 9.45 -4.92 4.92
C ARG A 49 10.76 -4.43 4.31
N ARG A 50 10.70 -3.41 3.44
CA ARG A 50 11.89 -2.83 2.79
C ARG A 50 12.80 -2.09 3.77
N GLN A 51 12.23 -1.36 4.73
CA GLN A 51 13.01 -0.70 5.80
C GLN A 51 13.78 -1.71 6.65
N ARG A 52 13.13 -2.81 7.06
CA ARG A 52 13.79 -3.91 7.79
C ARG A 52 14.91 -4.57 7.00
N LYS A 53 14.74 -4.71 5.68
CA LYS A 53 15.80 -5.25 4.81
C LYS A 53 17.03 -4.33 4.80
N LYS A 54 16.81 -3.03 4.61
CA LYS A 54 17.90 -2.03 4.62
C LYS A 54 18.67 -2.02 5.94
N ALA A 55 17.97 -2.01 7.08
CA ALA A 55 18.62 -2.04 8.39
C ALA A 55 19.54 -3.26 8.58
N LYS A 56 19.11 -4.45 8.12
CA LYS A 56 19.94 -5.66 8.16
C LYS A 56 21.13 -5.63 7.22
N ASP A 57 21.00 -4.94 6.09
CA ASP A 57 22.09 -4.77 5.12
C ASP A 57 23.11 -3.74 5.64
N GLU A 58 22.66 -2.73 6.40
CA GLU A 58 23.51 -1.75 7.10
C GLU A 58 24.24 -2.35 8.30
N GLU A 59 23.63 -3.27 9.06
CA GLU A 59 24.29 -4.00 10.16
C GLU A 59 25.39 -4.99 9.71
N LYS A 60 25.43 -5.31 8.41
CA LYS A 60 26.40 -6.25 7.83
C LYS A 60 27.62 -5.57 7.17
N ASN A 61 27.57 -4.25 7.00
CA ASN A 61 28.66 -3.44 6.45
C ASN A 61 29.42 -2.72 7.57
#